data_AF-A0A938RTD3-F1
#
_entry.id   AF-A0A938RTD3-F1
#
_cell.length_a   1.000
_cell.length_b   1.000
_cell.length_c   1.000
_cell.angle_alpha   90.00
_cell.angle_beta   90.00
_cell.angle_gamma   90.00
#
_symmetry.space_group_name_H-M   'P 1'
#
loop_
_entity.id
_entity.type
_entity.pdbx_description
1 polymer ?
#
loop_
_entity_poly.entity_id
_entity_poly.type
_entity_poly.pdbx_seq_one_letter_code
_entity_poly.pdbx_strand_id
1 'polypeptide(L)'
;MARAANQLHDDYLLRYAGHVRLTRDLPGLDRLIAGMRQVQSLAQANAGQSQGRWQSLLGIVERRLDEYTHERGAVAQIQAAAGTNDRRASRLTSRARLVLHRYVRHFAGQARRDRDVQRLREMTNDLEALALALRPVSAGIHLRSVAEEIGAVQGFVEFFRAEMDEIQLARRSGGRAEQSATMASVLDGLQHAWTREVADQPVATRRLGLCTRYVAAVDEVLEGLLTIAHANLPVEHDTAVRAATAALDAWQRETERTLAAQRALSPQARAEALWNRADALFAEFRGRWTGEYRHPSERQWIADMADALDEAERQLTDLAAEVELVPADRLARLRDALVLVEKTYDSTTAATQGE
;
A
#
# COMPACT_ATOMS: atom_id res chain seq x y z
N MET A 1 15.20 17.04 -24.26
CA MET A 1 13.82 17.48 -24.54
C MET A 1 12.81 16.35 -24.39
N ALA A 2 12.81 15.30 -25.21
CA ALA A 2 11.91 14.15 -25.00
C ALA A 2 12.01 13.56 -23.58
N ARG A 3 13.23 13.39 -23.04
CA ARG A 3 13.45 13.00 -21.64
C ARG A 3 12.81 13.95 -20.61
N ALA A 4 12.87 15.26 -20.85
CA ALA A 4 12.28 16.25 -19.93
C ALA A 4 10.75 16.24 -19.99
N ALA A 5 10.17 16.11 -21.19
CA ALA A 5 8.72 15.95 -21.36
C ALA A 5 8.20 14.67 -20.68
N ASN A 6 8.97 13.57 -20.77
CA ASN A 6 8.64 12.32 -20.10
C ASN A 6 8.77 12.45 -18.59
N GLN A 7 9.85 13.04 -18.08
CA GLN A 7 10.00 13.27 -16.64
C GLN A 7 8.84 14.08 -16.06
N LEU A 8 8.41 15.16 -16.73
CA LEU A 8 7.25 15.95 -16.30
C LEU A 8 5.94 15.15 -16.35
N HIS A 9 5.84 14.19 -17.27
CA HIS A 9 4.68 13.31 -17.35
C HIS A 9 4.71 12.23 -16.28
N ASP A 10 5.86 11.66 -15.98
CA ASP A 10 6.04 10.70 -14.88
C ASP A 10 5.70 11.38 -13.54
N ASP A 11 6.11 12.64 -13.37
CA ASP A 11 5.73 13.47 -12.22
C ASP A 11 4.22 13.73 -12.16
N TYR A 12 3.56 13.89 -13.32
CA TYR A 12 2.10 14.02 -13.40
C TYR A 12 1.40 12.72 -12.97
N LEU A 13 1.82 11.59 -13.56
CA LEU A 13 1.24 10.28 -13.26
C LEU A 13 1.37 9.96 -11.77
N LEU A 14 2.52 10.25 -11.17
CA LEU A 14 2.77 10.07 -9.75
C LEU A 14 1.80 10.86 -8.85
N ARG A 15 1.67 12.17 -9.11
CA ARG A 15 0.99 13.08 -8.16
C ARG A 15 -0.50 13.24 -8.42
N TYR A 16 -0.96 12.90 -9.62
CA TYR A 16 -2.33 13.20 -10.02
C TYR A 16 -3.07 11.98 -10.58
N ALA A 17 -2.42 11.02 -11.23
CA ALA A 17 -3.18 9.94 -11.88
C ALA A 17 -3.97 9.11 -10.86
N GLY A 18 -5.30 9.14 -11.04
CA GLY A 18 -6.30 8.51 -10.19
C GLY A 18 -6.31 8.95 -8.71
N HIS A 19 -5.65 10.05 -8.36
CA HIS A 19 -5.82 10.69 -7.06
C HIS A 19 -7.19 11.38 -7.00
N VAL A 20 -7.80 11.48 -5.83
CA VAL A 20 -9.07 12.23 -5.72
C VAL A 20 -8.78 13.70 -6.03
N ARG A 21 -9.53 14.30 -6.96
CA ARG A 21 -9.32 15.69 -7.40
C ARG A 21 -9.29 16.68 -6.23
N LEU A 22 -10.04 16.38 -5.18
CA LEU A 22 -10.13 17.19 -3.98
C LEU A 22 -8.81 17.33 -3.20
N THR A 23 -7.89 16.38 -3.33
CA THR A 23 -6.60 16.38 -2.58
C THR A 23 -5.41 16.77 -3.44
N ARG A 24 -5.59 17.06 -4.73
CA ARG A 24 -4.51 17.38 -5.68
C ARG A 24 -3.91 18.78 -5.45
N ASP A 25 -2.59 18.92 -5.64
CA ASP A 25 -1.85 20.19 -5.51
C ASP A 25 -1.99 21.07 -6.77
N LEU A 26 -2.82 22.13 -6.69
CA LEU A 26 -3.01 23.09 -7.80
C LEU A 26 -1.69 23.81 -8.17
N PRO A 27 -0.92 24.40 -7.23
CA PRO A 27 0.41 24.93 -7.52
C PRO A 27 1.36 23.93 -8.21
N GLY A 28 1.25 22.65 -7.85
CA GLY A 28 1.99 21.57 -8.51
C GLY A 28 1.59 21.39 -9.98
N LEU A 29 0.29 21.41 -10.31
CA LEU A 29 -0.20 21.36 -11.69
C LEU A 29 0.25 22.60 -12.47
N ASP A 30 0.18 23.78 -11.87
CA ASP A 30 0.63 25.02 -12.50
C ASP A 30 2.14 24.95 -12.86
N ARG A 31 2.97 24.35 -11.99
CA ARG A 31 4.39 24.10 -12.28
C ARG A 31 4.59 23.11 -13.43
N LEU A 32 3.82 22.02 -13.48
CA LEU A 32 3.89 21.06 -14.59
C LEU A 32 3.49 21.68 -15.92
N ILE A 33 2.41 22.47 -15.94
CA ILE A 33 1.95 23.20 -17.13
C ILE A 33 3.03 24.19 -17.58
N ALA A 34 3.61 24.96 -16.66
CA ALA A 34 4.68 25.90 -16.98
C ALA A 34 5.92 25.20 -17.56
N GLY A 35 6.37 24.10 -16.93
CA GLY A 35 7.48 23.30 -17.43
C GLY A 35 7.20 22.69 -18.82
N MET A 36 5.99 22.21 -19.04
CA MET A 36 5.60 21.63 -20.32
C MET A 36 5.50 22.70 -21.44
N ARG A 37 5.05 23.93 -21.12
CA ARG A 37 5.09 25.09 -22.03
C ARG A 37 6.53 25.49 -22.38
N GLN A 38 7.47 25.41 -21.45
CA GLN A 38 8.89 25.64 -21.74
C GLN A 38 9.42 24.61 -22.73
N VAL A 39 9.08 23.33 -22.56
CA VAL A 39 9.44 22.28 -23.53
C VAL A 39 8.81 22.55 -24.90
N GLN A 40 7.54 22.98 -24.94
CA GLN A 40 6.84 23.34 -26.18
C GLN A 40 7.57 24.47 -26.93
N SER A 41 7.87 25.57 -26.24
CA SER A 41 8.55 26.74 -26.82
C SER A 41 9.93 26.37 -27.40
N LEU A 42 10.71 25.56 -26.66
CA LEU A 42 12.00 25.06 -27.15
C LEU A 42 11.85 24.15 -28.36
N ALA A 43 10.86 23.26 -28.37
CA ALA A 43 10.61 22.38 -29.50
C ALA A 43 10.15 23.15 -30.75
N GLN A 44 9.33 24.19 -30.60
CA GLN A 44 8.91 25.08 -31.68
C GLN A 44 10.09 25.84 -32.29
N ALA A 45 10.98 26.40 -31.45
CA ALA A 45 12.17 27.10 -31.91
C ALA A 45 13.14 26.23 -32.74
N ASN A 46 13.12 24.91 -32.51
CA ASN A 46 13.99 23.95 -33.19
C ASN A 46 13.27 23.15 -34.30
N ALA A 47 11.97 23.37 -34.52
CA ALA A 47 11.17 22.58 -35.45
C ALA A 47 11.68 22.64 -36.91
N GLY A 48 12.32 23.74 -37.30
CA GLY A 48 12.92 23.91 -38.64
C GLY A 48 14.21 23.11 -38.89
N GLN A 49 14.84 22.56 -37.85
CA GLN A 49 16.15 21.88 -37.96
C GLN A 49 16.05 20.36 -38.11
N SER A 50 14.93 19.74 -37.72
CA SER A 50 14.68 18.32 -37.99
C SER A 50 13.17 18.06 -38.04
N GLN A 51 12.62 17.93 -39.26
CA GLN A 51 11.16 17.97 -39.47
C GLN A 51 10.40 16.86 -38.72
N GLY A 52 10.89 15.62 -38.63
CA GLY A 52 10.12 14.53 -38.03
C GLY A 52 10.09 14.48 -36.50
N ARG A 53 11.27 14.59 -35.85
CA ARG A 53 11.40 14.36 -34.39
C ARG A 53 10.74 15.45 -33.56
N TRP A 54 10.88 16.71 -33.96
CA TRP A 54 10.32 17.84 -33.23
C TRP A 54 8.81 17.94 -33.38
N GLN A 55 8.26 17.63 -34.55
CA GLN A 55 6.81 17.56 -34.76
C GLN A 55 6.16 16.48 -33.90
N SER A 56 6.75 15.29 -33.83
CA SER A 56 6.28 14.21 -32.95
C SER A 56 6.29 14.64 -31.48
N LEU A 57 7.38 15.27 -31.02
CA LEU A 57 7.46 15.79 -29.65
C LEU A 57 6.41 16.88 -29.38
N LEU A 58 6.19 17.81 -30.32
CA LEU A 58 5.18 18.86 -30.18
C LEU A 58 3.78 18.29 -30.02
N GLY A 59 3.40 17.30 -30.84
CA GLY A 59 2.10 16.64 -30.71
C GLY A 59 1.91 15.92 -29.37
N ILE A 60 2.97 15.35 -28.78
CA ILE A 60 2.92 14.77 -27.42
C ILE A 60 2.76 15.87 -26.36
N VAL A 61 3.52 16.95 -26.49
CA VAL A 61 3.53 18.08 -25.55
C VAL A 61 2.18 18.80 -25.55
N GLU A 62 1.57 19.02 -26.71
CA GLU A 62 0.26 19.65 -26.87
C GLU A 62 -0.85 18.84 -26.19
N ARG A 63 -0.94 17.53 -26.47
CA ARG A 63 -1.91 16.65 -25.80
C ARG A 63 -1.76 16.68 -24.28
N ARG A 64 -0.53 16.60 -23.78
CA ARG A 64 -0.25 16.65 -22.32
C ARG A 64 -0.62 18.02 -21.72
N LEU A 65 -0.36 19.12 -22.42
CA LEU A 65 -0.76 20.46 -21.98
C LEU A 65 -2.28 20.60 -21.88
N ASP A 66 -3.01 20.08 -22.86
CA ASP A 66 -4.47 20.07 -22.86
C ASP A 66 -5.00 19.23 -21.69
N GLU A 67 -4.48 18.02 -21.50
CA GLU A 67 -4.80 17.15 -20.36
C GLU A 67 -4.59 17.86 -19.02
N TYR A 68 -3.41 18.46 -18.80
CA TYR A 68 -3.06 19.09 -17.53
C TYR A 68 -3.90 20.35 -17.28
N THR A 69 -4.17 21.14 -18.32
CA THR A 69 -4.97 22.36 -18.22
C THR A 69 -6.42 22.03 -17.89
N HIS A 70 -6.99 21.02 -18.56
CA HIS A 70 -8.33 20.54 -18.27
C HIS A 70 -8.43 20.00 -16.83
N GLU A 71 -7.47 19.18 -16.43
CA GLU A 71 -7.44 18.60 -15.08
C GLU A 71 -7.30 19.69 -14.01
N ARG A 72 -6.43 20.69 -14.22
CA ARG A 72 -6.28 21.85 -13.33
C ARG A 72 -7.59 22.63 -13.19
N GLY A 73 -8.35 22.81 -14.27
CA GLY A 73 -9.68 23.40 -14.24
C GLY A 73 -10.68 22.58 -13.40
N ALA A 74 -10.73 21.27 -13.64
CA ALA A 74 -11.62 20.37 -12.89
C ALA A 74 -11.27 20.30 -11.39
N VAL A 75 -9.99 20.26 -11.05
CA VAL A 75 -9.51 20.32 -9.66
C VAL A 75 -9.91 21.63 -8.99
N ALA A 76 -9.70 22.77 -9.66
CA ALA A 76 -10.05 24.08 -9.12
C ALA A 76 -11.56 24.19 -8.83
N GLN A 77 -12.41 23.69 -9.73
CA GLN A 77 -13.86 23.68 -9.54
C GLN A 77 -14.27 22.83 -8.33
N ILE A 78 -13.78 21.60 -8.23
CA ILE A 78 -14.12 20.70 -7.11
C ILE A 78 -13.60 21.27 -5.79
N GLN A 79 -12.38 21.79 -5.77
CA GLN A 79 -11.81 22.39 -4.55
C GLN A 79 -12.50 23.69 -4.15
N ALA A 80 -13.01 24.49 -5.09
CA ALA A 80 -13.80 25.67 -4.77
C ALA A 80 -15.16 25.32 -4.15
N ALA A 81 -15.77 24.21 -4.60
CA ALA A 81 -17.03 23.70 -4.07
C ALA A 81 -16.88 22.98 -2.72
N ALA A 82 -15.66 22.59 -2.34
CA ALA A 82 -15.40 21.74 -1.19
C ALA A 82 -14.94 22.52 0.05
N GLY A 83 -15.55 22.18 1.19
CA GLY A 83 -15.15 22.68 2.50
C GLY A 83 -13.89 22.01 3.04
N THR A 84 -13.40 22.52 4.17
CA THR A 84 -12.25 21.95 4.90
C THR A 84 -12.49 20.49 5.31
N ASN A 85 -13.72 20.17 5.73
CA ASN A 85 -14.10 18.83 6.13
C ASN A 85 -14.13 17.85 4.96
N ASP A 86 -14.60 18.26 3.78
CA ASP A 86 -14.57 17.42 2.57
C ASP A 86 -13.12 17.00 2.26
N ARG A 87 -12.17 17.95 2.31
CA ARG A 87 -10.74 17.65 2.04
C ARG A 87 -10.15 16.71 3.09
N ARG A 88 -10.48 16.92 4.37
CA ARG A 88 -9.99 16.07 5.45
C ARG A 88 -10.58 14.65 5.34
N ALA A 89 -11.87 14.54 5.08
CA ALA A 89 -12.53 13.26 4.85
C ALA A 89 -11.96 12.55 3.62
N SER A 90 -11.76 13.23 2.50
CA SER A 90 -11.18 12.64 1.30
C SER A 90 -9.77 12.08 1.50
N ARG A 91 -8.94 12.72 2.34
CA ARG A 91 -7.64 12.15 2.74
C ARG A 91 -7.79 10.87 3.55
N LEU A 92 -8.73 10.85 4.50
CA LEU A 92 -9.00 9.69 5.35
C LEU A 92 -9.60 8.52 4.54
N THR A 93 -10.55 8.78 3.65
CA THR A 93 -11.14 7.75 2.78
C THR A 93 -10.13 7.24 1.75
N SER A 94 -9.21 8.08 1.27
CA SER A 94 -8.08 7.64 0.46
C SER A 94 -7.18 6.66 1.20
N ARG A 95 -6.92 6.86 2.50
CA ARG A 95 -6.20 5.87 3.32
C ARG A 95 -7.00 4.58 3.52
N ALA A 96 -8.31 4.68 3.73
CA ALA A 96 -9.17 3.50 3.84
C ALA A 96 -9.11 2.65 2.56
N ARG A 97 -9.10 3.27 1.38
CA ARG A 97 -8.91 2.57 0.10
C ARG A 97 -7.62 1.76 0.04
N LEU A 98 -6.50 2.28 0.55
CA LEU A 98 -5.24 1.54 0.59
C LEU A 98 -5.35 0.26 1.42
N VAL A 99 -6.09 0.31 2.53
CA VAL A 99 -6.40 -0.90 3.31
C VAL A 99 -7.23 -1.90 2.50
N LEU A 100 -8.17 -1.43 1.68
CA LEU A 100 -8.96 -2.30 0.79
C LEU A 100 -8.11 -2.90 -0.34
N HIS A 101 -7.19 -2.14 -0.93
CA HIS A 101 -6.23 -2.69 -1.90
C HIS A 101 -5.38 -3.78 -1.26
N ARG A 102 -4.91 -3.58 -0.02
CA ARG A 102 -4.20 -4.61 0.75
C ARG A 102 -5.06 -5.87 0.92
N TYR A 103 -6.35 -5.73 1.22
CA TYR A 103 -7.27 -6.88 1.27
C TYR A 103 -7.31 -7.63 -0.07
N VAL A 104 -7.47 -6.92 -1.19
CA VAL A 104 -7.50 -7.56 -2.51
C VAL A 104 -6.20 -8.33 -2.79
N ARG A 105 -5.03 -7.73 -2.53
CA ARG A 105 -3.73 -8.40 -2.76
C ARG A 105 -3.55 -9.68 -1.97
N HIS A 106 -3.98 -9.67 -0.71
CA HIS A 106 -3.66 -10.74 0.25
C HIS A 106 -4.77 -11.76 0.46
N PHE A 107 -6.00 -11.49 0.04
CA PHE A 107 -7.15 -12.36 0.32
C PHE A 107 -7.94 -12.75 -0.93
N ALA A 108 -7.89 -11.97 -2.01
CA ALA A 108 -8.63 -12.31 -3.23
C ALA A 108 -8.06 -13.57 -3.88
N GLY A 109 -8.95 -14.50 -4.25
CA GLY A 109 -8.57 -15.78 -4.87
C GLY A 109 -7.97 -16.82 -3.91
N GLN A 110 -7.68 -16.48 -2.65
CA GLN A 110 -7.19 -17.43 -1.66
C GLN A 110 -8.34 -18.20 -1.00
N ALA A 111 -8.16 -19.49 -0.75
CA ALA A 111 -9.14 -20.28 0.00
C ALA A 111 -9.22 -19.76 1.45
N ARG A 112 -10.43 -19.68 2.00
CA ARG A 112 -10.65 -19.08 3.33
C ARG A 112 -9.76 -19.67 4.43
N ARG A 113 -9.59 -20.98 4.41
CA ARG A 113 -8.81 -21.72 5.41
C ARG A 113 -7.32 -21.32 5.48
N ASP A 114 -6.76 -20.87 4.37
CA ASP A 114 -5.33 -20.55 4.23
C ASP A 114 -5.02 -19.06 4.51
N ARG A 115 -6.04 -18.20 4.60
CA ARG A 115 -5.90 -16.74 4.76
C ARG A 115 -5.31 -16.36 6.12
N ASP A 116 -4.48 -15.33 6.17
CA ASP A 116 -3.86 -14.79 7.40
C ASP A 116 -4.86 -13.94 8.21
N VAL A 117 -5.46 -14.54 9.24
CA VAL A 117 -6.44 -13.87 10.14
C VAL A 117 -5.83 -12.67 10.87
N GLN A 118 -4.55 -12.73 11.26
CA GLN A 118 -3.92 -11.63 11.99
C GLN A 118 -3.67 -10.41 11.09
N ARG A 119 -3.37 -10.63 9.81
CA ARG A 119 -3.36 -9.54 8.81
C ARG A 119 -4.74 -8.91 8.67
N LEU A 120 -5.81 -9.72 8.61
CA LEU A 120 -7.18 -9.20 8.53
C LEU A 120 -7.58 -8.40 9.77
N ARG A 121 -7.21 -8.87 10.96
CA ARG A 121 -7.39 -8.15 12.23
C ARG A 121 -6.68 -6.80 12.23
N GLU A 122 -5.43 -6.77 11.78
CA GLU A 122 -4.67 -5.52 11.68
C GLU A 122 -5.34 -4.52 10.72
N MET A 123 -5.78 -4.97 9.54
CA MET A 123 -6.52 -4.13 8.60
C MET A 123 -7.86 -3.64 9.16
N THR A 124 -8.53 -4.48 9.96
CA THR A 124 -9.78 -4.10 10.65
C THR A 124 -9.51 -2.97 11.64
N ASN A 125 -8.45 -3.07 12.44
CA ASN A 125 -8.04 -2.02 13.37
C ASN A 125 -7.67 -0.72 12.64
N ASP A 126 -6.98 -0.80 11.51
CA ASP A 126 -6.67 0.37 10.66
C ASP A 126 -7.97 1.07 10.19
N LEU A 127 -8.96 0.30 9.70
CA LEU A 127 -10.25 0.84 9.27
C LEU A 127 -11.07 1.41 10.42
N GLU A 128 -11.05 0.79 11.60
CA GLU A 128 -11.74 1.30 12.79
C GLU A 128 -11.17 2.64 13.24
N ALA A 129 -9.83 2.78 13.26
CA ALA A 129 -9.18 4.04 13.57
C ALA A 129 -9.54 5.12 12.55
N LEU A 130 -9.59 4.79 11.26
CA LEU A 130 -10.03 5.70 10.20
C LEU A 130 -11.51 6.08 10.34
N ALA A 131 -12.39 5.13 10.65
CA ALA A 131 -13.80 5.36 10.89
C ALA A 131 -14.02 6.31 12.09
N LEU A 132 -13.26 6.12 13.17
CA LEU A 132 -13.27 7.01 14.32
C LEU A 132 -12.81 8.43 13.94
N ALA A 133 -11.74 8.55 13.15
CA ALA A 133 -11.24 9.84 12.67
C ALA A 133 -12.19 10.54 11.68
N LEU A 134 -13.06 9.80 10.99
CA LEU A 134 -14.08 10.32 10.08
C LEU A 134 -15.32 10.89 10.81
N ARG A 135 -15.67 10.39 12.00
CA ARG A 135 -16.82 10.87 12.78
C ARG A 135 -16.85 12.40 13.00
N PRO A 136 -15.77 13.06 13.47
CA PRO A 136 -15.82 14.50 13.70
C PRO A 136 -15.93 15.34 12.42
N VAL A 137 -15.58 14.79 11.25
CA VAL A 137 -15.64 15.53 9.97
C VAL A 137 -16.92 15.27 9.19
N SER A 138 -17.67 14.20 9.50
CA SER A 138 -18.87 13.81 8.75
C SER A 138 -20.01 14.83 8.84
N ALA A 139 -20.11 15.58 9.94
CA ALA A 139 -21.18 16.55 10.17
C ALA A 139 -21.11 17.80 9.27
N GLY A 140 -19.98 18.06 8.61
CA GLY A 140 -19.79 19.23 7.76
C GLY A 140 -19.34 18.89 6.34
N ILE A 141 -19.77 17.73 5.82
CA ILE A 141 -19.49 17.31 4.45
C ILE A 141 -20.51 17.95 3.50
N HIS A 142 -20.01 18.57 2.44
CA HIS A 142 -20.83 19.22 1.41
C HIS A 142 -20.93 18.36 0.14
N LEU A 143 -19.92 17.54 -0.13
CA LEU A 143 -19.88 16.70 -1.31
C LEU A 143 -20.51 15.33 -1.02
N ARG A 144 -21.59 15.00 -1.75
CA ARG A 144 -22.28 13.71 -1.64
C ARG A 144 -21.34 12.51 -1.80
N SER A 145 -20.44 12.57 -2.77
CA SER A 145 -19.47 11.49 -3.02
C SER A 145 -18.58 11.22 -1.79
N VAL A 146 -18.20 12.26 -1.05
CA VAL A 146 -17.40 12.10 0.17
C VAL A 146 -18.25 11.50 1.29
N ALA A 147 -19.51 11.89 1.42
CA ALA A 147 -20.43 11.31 2.41
C ALA A 147 -20.67 9.81 2.17
N GLU A 148 -20.84 9.39 0.91
CA GLU A 148 -20.97 7.99 0.51
C GLU A 148 -19.71 7.18 0.85
N GLU A 149 -18.52 7.72 0.57
CA GLU A 149 -17.25 7.09 0.93
C GLU A 149 -17.11 6.89 2.45
N ILE A 150 -17.53 7.86 3.27
CA ILE A 150 -17.51 7.73 4.74
C ILE A 150 -18.42 6.58 5.18
N GLY A 151 -19.62 6.46 4.62
CA GLY A 151 -20.55 5.37 4.92
C GLY A 151 -19.96 4.00 4.56
N ALA A 152 -19.27 3.90 3.42
CA ALA A 152 -18.65 2.65 2.98
C ALA A 152 -17.57 2.14 3.95
N VAL A 153 -16.78 3.02 4.57
CA VAL A 153 -15.71 2.61 5.52
C VAL A 153 -16.28 1.79 6.69
N GLN A 154 -17.45 2.16 7.22
CA GLN A 154 -18.09 1.41 8.30
C GLN A 154 -18.53 0.02 7.84
N GLY A 155 -19.15 -0.07 6.65
CA GLY A 155 -19.52 -1.35 6.06
C GLY A 155 -18.32 -2.30 5.86
N PHE A 156 -17.15 -1.77 5.51
CA PHE A 156 -15.94 -2.58 5.38
C PHE A 156 -15.39 -3.10 6.71
N VAL A 157 -15.53 -2.36 7.81
CA VAL A 157 -15.17 -2.85 9.16
C VAL A 157 -16.02 -4.08 9.50
N GLU A 158 -17.33 -3.99 9.29
CA GLU A 158 -18.26 -5.11 9.55
C GLU A 158 -17.95 -6.31 8.64
N PHE A 159 -17.68 -6.05 7.37
CA PHE A 159 -17.27 -7.07 6.42
C PHE A 159 -15.99 -7.81 6.86
N PHE A 160 -14.94 -7.10 7.28
CA PHE A 160 -13.70 -7.75 7.72
C PHE A 160 -13.89 -8.56 9.02
N ARG A 161 -14.71 -8.09 9.95
CA ARG A 161 -15.05 -8.84 11.17
C ARG A 161 -15.75 -10.15 10.83
N ALA A 162 -16.80 -10.09 9.99
CA ALA A 162 -17.50 -11.29 9.55
C ALA A 162 -16.57 -12.25 8.79
N GLU A 163 -15.68 -11.73 7.94
CA GLU A 163 -14.72 -12.56 7.21
C GLU A 163 -13.70 -13.25 8.14
N MET A 164 -13.28 -12.64 9.25
CA MET A 164 -12.45 -13.31 10.26
C MET A 164 -13.18 -14.53 10.86
N ASP A 165 -14.45 -14.38 11.20
CA ASP A 165 -15.26 -15.47 11.76
C ASP A 165 -15.43 -16.62 10.75
N GLU A 166 -15.68 -16.29 9.48
CA GLU A 166 -15.80 -17.25 8.38
C GLU A 166 -14.49 -18.00 8.12
N ILE A 167 -13.33 -17.33 8.19
CA ILE A 167 -12.02 -17.99 8.08
C ILE A 167 -11.82 -18.99 9.23
N GLN A 168 -12.13 -18.58 10.47
CA GLN A 168 -12.01 -19.46 11.62
C GLN A 168 -12.95 -20.67 11.53
N LEU A 169 -14.19 -20.46 11.07
CA LEU A 169 -15.13 -21.55 10.80
C LEU A 169 -14.58 -22.51 9.74
N ALA A 170 -14.05 -21.98 8.63
CA ALA A 170 -13.46 -22.78 7.57
C ALA A 170 -12.26 -23.62 8.06
N ARG A 171 -11.39 -23.03 8.90
CA ARG A 171 -10.23 -23.74 9.49
C ARG A 171 -10.62 -24.86 10.46
N ARG A 172 -11.76 -24.73 11.13
CA ARG A 172 -12.30 -25.76 12.04
C ARG A 172 -13.17 -26.79 11.33
N SER A 173 -13.50 -26.57 10.05
CA SER A 173 -14.22 -27.55 9.25
C SER A 173 -13.30 -28.73 8.87
N GLY A 174 -13.90 -29.89 8.59
CA GLY A 174 -13.15 -31.08 8.22
C GLY A 174 -12.63 -31.90 9.42
N GLY A 175 -11.94 -32.99 9.09
CA GLY A 175 -11.34 -33.88 10.09
C GLY A 175 -10.04 -33.32 10.67
N ARG A 176 -9.61 -33.83 11.81
CA ARG A 176 -8.38 -33.38 12.51
C ARG A 176 -7.13 -33.37 11.63
N ALA A 177 -6.96 -34.37 10.78
CA ALA A 177 -5.83 -34.43 9.84
C ALA A 177 -5.87 -33.26 8.82
N GLU A 178 -7.05 -32.92 8.31
CA GLU A 178 -7.25 -31.78 7.40
C GLU A 178 -7.03 -30.45 8.11
N GLN A 179 -7.51 -30.32 9.35
CA GLN A 179 -7.24 -29.14 10.19
C GLN A 179 -5.74 -28.97 10.43
N SER A 180 -5.01 -30.05 10.75
CA SER A 180 -3.56 -30.01 10.92
C SER A 180 -2.84 -29.62 9.63
N ALA A 181 -3.24 -30.17 8.48
CA ALA A 181 -2.66 -29.83 7.19
C ALA A 181 -2.91 -28.35 6.82
N THR A 182 -4.10 -27.84 7.15
CA THR A 182 -4.44 -26.42 7.00
C THR A 182 -3.52 -25.53 7.85
N MET A 183 -3.33 -25.87 9.13
CA MET A 183 -2.45 -25.10 10.02
C MET A 183 -0.99 -25.11 9.54
N ALA A 184 -0.51 -26.25 9.03
CA ALA A 184 0.81 -26.34 8.42
C ALA A 184 0.93 -25.44 7.17
N SER A 185 -0.07 -25.44 6.29
CA SER A 185 -0.10 -24.56 5.11
C SER A 185 -0.10 -23.08 5.49
N VAL A 186 -0.83 -22.70 6.54
CA VAL A 186 -0.82 -21.34 7.08
C VAL A 186 0.56 -20.98 7.61
N LEU A 187 1.21 -21.87 8.38
CA LEU A 187 2.57 -21.65 8.88
C LEU A 187 3.57 -21.43 7.74
N ASP A 188 3.52 -22.25 6.70
CA ASP A 188 4.39 -22.11 5.52
C ASP A 188 4.19 -20.74 4.86
N GLY A 189 2.93 -20.33 4.67
CA GLY A 189 2.60 -18.99 4.16
C GLY A 189 3.18 -17.86 5.02
N LEU A 190 3.07 -17.98 6.35
CA LEU A 190 3.63 -17.02 7.30
C LEU A 190 5.17 -16.97 7.21
N GLN A 191 5.85 -18.10 7.06
CA GLN A 191 7.32 -18.14 6.97
C GLN A 191 7.84 -17.47 5.69
N HIS A 192 7.18 -17.69 4.56
CA HIS A 192 7.51 -17.00 3.31
C HIS A 192 7.28 -15.49 3.44
N ALA A 193 6.15 -15.09 4.01
CA ALA A 193 5.82 -13.68 4.18
C ALA A 193 6.76 -12.99 5.19
N TRP A 194 7.15 -13.65 6.29
CA TRP A 194 8.14 -13.16 7.24
C TRP A 194 9.50 -12.91 6.58
N THR A 195 9.99 -13.87 5.79
CA THR A 195 11.29 -13.73 5.11
C THR A 195 11.31 -12.47 4.25
N ARG A 196 10.29 -12.33 3.41
CA ARG A 196 10.14 -11.21 2.47
C ARG A 196 9.94 -9.86 3.16
N GLU A 197 9.03 -9.79 4.13
CA GLU A 197 8.57 -8.53 4.70
C GLU A 197 9.39 -8.07 5.91
N VAL A 198 10.07 -8.99 6.60
CA VAL A 198 10.78 -8.71 7.85
C VAL A 198 12.25 -9.09 7.77
N ALA A 199 12.57 -10.35 7.50
CA ALA A 199 13.94 -10.88 7.68
C ALA A 199 14.96 -10.14 6.80
N ASP A 200 14.62 -9.92 5.53
CA ASP A 200 15.49 -9.25 4.55
C ASP A 200 15.60 -7.73 4.76
N GLN A 201 14.85 -7.18 5.72
CA GLN A 201 14.84 -5.74 5.97
C GLN A 201 15.87 -5.35 7.03
N PRO A 202 16.47 -4.14 6.94
CA PRO A 202 17.37 -3.65 7.99
C PRO A 202 16.64 -3.59 9.33
N VAL A 203 17.26 -4.14 10.38
CA VAL A 203 16.68 -4.24 11.73
C VAL A 203 16.14 -2.90 12.24
N ALA A 204 16.83 -1.80 11.95
CA ALA A 204 16.45 -0.45 12.34
C ALA A 204 15.15 0.07 11.69
N THR A 205 14.78 -0.41 10.50
CA THR A 205 13.65 0.09 9.71
C THR A 205 12.50 -0.91 9.55
N ARG A 206 12.59 -2.09 10.17
CA ARG A 206 11.48 -3.04 10.29
C ARG A 206 10.36 -2.47 11.15
N ARG A 207 9.10 -2.68 10.79
CA ARG A 207 8.03 -2.29 11.70
C ARG A 207 7.90 -3.29 12.84
N LEU A 208 8.03 -2.78 14.07
CA LEU A 208 7.80 -3.56 15.27
C LEU A 208 6.39 -4.17 15.31
N GLY A 209 5.35 -3.40 14.97
CA GLY A 209 3.98 -3.91 14.86
C GLY A 209 3.83 -5.07 13.87
N LEU A 210 4.58 -5.06 12.76
CA LEU A 210 4.55 -6.18 11.80
C LEU A 210 5.23 -7.43 12.39
N CYS A 211 6.38 -7.26 13.07
CA CYS A 211 7.05 -8.38 13.77
C CYS A 211 6.13 -8.99 14.83
N THR A 212 5.51 -8.16 15.67
CA THR A 212 4.56 -8.59 16.70
C THR A 212 3.34 -9.30 16.11
N ARG A 213 2.83 -8.83 14.96
CA ARG A 213 1.73 -9.50 14.24
C ARG A 213 2.10 -10.91 13.80
N TYR A 214 3.29 -11.10 13.24
CA TYR A 214 3.77 -12.42 12.83
C TYR A 214 3.98 -13.37 14.01
N VAL A 215 4.53 -12.86 15.13
CA VAL A 215 4.63 -13.62 16.38
C VAL A 215 3.23 -14.09 16.83
N ALA A 216 2.25 -13.18 16.88
CA ALA A 216 0.87 -13.53 17.25
C ALA A 216 0.23 -14.53 16.27
N ALA A 217 0.54 -14.43 14.97
CA ALA A 217 0.01 -15.34 13.96
C ALA A 217 0.56 -16.77 14.11
N VAL A 218 1.86 -16.92 14.38
CA VAL A 218 2.46 -18.25 14.62
C VAL A 218 2.01 -18.82 15.95
N ASP A 219 1.84 -17.99 16.98
CA ASP A 219 1.31 -18.40 18.27
C ASP A 219 -0.10 -19.00 18.12
N GLU A 220 -1.01 -18.33 17.41
CA GLU A 220 -2.35 -18.85 17.11
C GLU A 220 -2.31 -20.18 16.32
N VAL A 221 -1.39 -20.31 15.36
CA VAL A 221 -1.20 -21.56 14.61
C VAL A 221 -0.69 -22.68 15.53
N LEU A 222 0.26 -22.38 16.42
CA LEU A 222 0.79 -23.34 17.38
C LEU A 222 -0.28 -23.79 18.37
N GLU A 223 -1.07 -22.87 18.93
CA GLU A 223 -2.22 -23.19 19.79
C GLU A 223 -3.23 -24.08 19.07
N GLY A 224 -3.52 -23.78 17.79
CA GLY A 224 -4.37 -24.59 16.93
C GLY A 224 -3.84 -26.02 16.75
N LEU A 225 -2.55 -26.16 16.42
CA LEU A 225 -1.90 -27.47 16.29
C LEU A 225 -1.93 -28.25 17.61
N LEU A 226 -1.59 -27.61 18.74
CA LEU A 226 -1.61 -28.26 20.05
C LEU A 226 -3.02 -28.69 20.49
N THR A 227 -4.05 -27.94 20.11
CA THR A 227 -5.46 -28.29 20.40
C THR A 227 -5.93 -29.53 19.61
N ILE A 228 -5.36 -29.79 18.44
CA ILE A 228 -5.71 -30.95 17.60
C ILE A 228 -5.12 -32.26 18.15
N ALA A 229 -4.07 -32.19 18.99
CA ALA A 229 -3.25 -33.31 19.41
C ALA A 229 -4.03 -34.48 20.05
N HIS A 230 -3.91 -35.69 19.47
CA HIS A 230 -4.44 -36.98 19.94
C HIS A 230 -3.62 -38.15 19.34
N ALA A 231 -3.85 -39.38 19.82
CA ALA A 231 -3.31 -40.59 19.19
C ALA A 231 -3.78 -40.71 17.71
N ASN A 232 -2.88 -41.15 16.82
CA ASN A 232 -3.08 -41.41 15.38
C ASN A 232 -3.07 -40.19 14.43
N LEU A 233 -2.41 -39.08 14.78
CA LEU A 233 -2.12 -38.04 13.79
C LEU A 233 -0.92 -38.42 12.91
N PRO A 234 -0.85 -37.92 11.65
CA PRO A 234 0.30 -38.14 10.77
C PRO A 234 1.59 -37.50 11.32
N VAL A 235 2.76 -38.01 10.90
CA VAL A 235 4.10 -37.51 11.31
C VAL A 235 4.32 -36.04 10.93
N GLU A 236 3.64 -35.59 9.88
CA GLU A 236 3.60 -34.22 9.40
C GLU A 236 3.06 -33.26 10.48
N HIS A 237 2.16 -33.72 11.35
CA HIS A 237 1.64 -32.93 12.48
C HIS A 237 2.75 -32.53 13.45
N ASP A 238 3.53 -33.51 13.92
CA ASP A 238 4.63 -33.26 14.87
C ASP A 238 5.71 -32.38 14.24
N THR A 239 5.89 -32.49 12.92
CA THR A 239 6.82 -31.64 12.17
C THR A 239 6.33 -30.20 12.13
N ALA A 240 5.03 -29.97 11.87
CA ALA A 240 4.41 -28.65 11.91
C ALA A 240 4.48 -28.03 13.31
N VAL A 241 4.21 -28.80 14.38
CA VAL A 241 4.34 -28.31 15.77
C VAL A 241 5.76 -27.83 16.04
N ARG A 242 6.79 -28.65 15.73
CA ARG A 242 8.20 -28.26 15.92
C ARG A 242 8.58 -27.03 15.10
N ALA A 243 8.12 -26.95 13.86
CA ALA A 243 8.38 -25.81 12.99
C ALA A 243 7.74 -24.52 13.54
N ALA A 244 6.49 -24.60 14.03
CA ALA A 244 5.80 -23.46 14.64
C ALA A 244 6.50 -23.00 15.93
N THR A 245 6.88 -23.92 16.82
CA THR A 245 7.64 -23.59 18.04
C THR A 245 8.98 -22.92 17.71
N ALA A 246 9.75 -23.48 16.77
CA ALA A 246 11.03 -22.91 16.37
C ALA A 246 10.88 -21.52 15.74
N ALA A 247 9.85 -21.31 14.91
CA ALA A 247 9.54 -20.03 14.30
C ALA A 247 9.15 -18.99 15.37
N LEU A 248 8.27 -19.35 16.31
CA LEU A 248 7.82 -18.47 17.39
C LEU A 248 9.01 -17.94 18.21
N ASP A 249 9.86 -18.86 18.67
CA ASP A 249 11.07 -18.54 19.44
C ASP A 249 12.02 -17.61 18.67
N ALA A 250 12.25 -17.92 17.38
CA ALA A 250 13.14 -17.12 16.54
C ALA A 250 12.58 -15.71 16.28
N TRP A 251 11.29 -15.61 16.00
CA TRP A 251 10.65 -14.34 15.64
C TRP A 251 10.44 -13.45 16.86
N GLN A 252 10.23 -14.01 18.05
CA GLN A 252 10.24 -13.25 19.31
C GLN A 252 11.61 -12.60 19.56
N ARG A 253 12.70 -13.36 19.46
CA ARG A 253 14.06 -12.81 19.59
C ARG A 253 14.34 -11.72 18.55
N GLU A 254 13.91 -11.92 17.31
CA GLU A 254 14.11 -10.92 16.26
C GLU A 254 13.26 -9.65 16.49
N THR A 255 12.08 -9.80 17.09
CA THR A 255 11.21 -8.68 17.51
C THR A 255 11.89 -7.87 18.61
N GLU A 256 12.47 -8.52 19.61
CA GLU A 256 13.25 -7.85 20.67
C GLU A 256 14.48 -7.13 20.12
N ARG A 257 15.23 -7.77 19.20
CA ARG A 257 16.36 -7.14 18.51
C ARG A 257 15.93 -5.91 17.71
N THR A 258 14.79 -5.98 17.04
CA THR A 258 14.21 -4.86 16.29
C THR A 258 13.87 -3.71 17.23
N LEU A 259 13.18 -3.98 18.35
CA LEU A 259 12.87 -2.98 19.37
C LEU A 259 14.14 -2.32 19.94
N ALA A 260 15.16 -3.13 20.28
CA ALA A 260 16.42 -2.63 20.81
C ALA A 260 17.16 -1.73 19.81
N ALA A 261 17.23 -2.14 18.54
CA ALA A 261 17.86 -1.34 17.48
C ALA A 261 17.11 -0.02 17.23
N GLN A 262 15.78 -0.03 17.27
CA GLN A 262 14.99 1.19 17.10
C GLN A 262 15.16 2.16 18.26
N ARG A 263 15.21 1.66 19.50
CA ARG A 263 15.47 2.49 20.69
C ARG A 263 16.88 3.08 20.72
N ALA A 264 17.84 2.44 20.04
CA ALA A 264 19.19 2.95 19.92
C ALA A 264 19.32 4.12 18.93
N LEU A 265 18.31 4.34 18.07
CA LEU A 265 18.29 5.45 17.13
C LEU A 265 17.45 6.61 17.66
N SER A 266 17.83 7.83 17.31
CA SER A 266 16.93 8.97 17.49
C SER A 266 15.73 8.84 16.53
N PRO A 267 14.55 9.37 16.89
CA PRO A 267 13.40 9.39 16.00
C PRO A 267 13.71 10.03 14.63
N GLN A 268 14.54 11.09 14.62
CA GLN A 268 15.02 11.74 13.39
C GLN A 268 15.81 10.78 12.51
N ALA A 269 16.80 10.08 13.07
CA ALA A 269 17.62 9.12 12.32
C ALA A 269 16.77 7.95 11.78
N ARG A 270 15.79 7.50 12.56
CA ARG A 270 14.84 6.47 12.12
C ARG A 270 13.95 6.95 10.98
N ALA A 271 13.41 8.16 11.08
CA ALA A 271 12.62 8.77 10.01
C ALA A 271 13.44 8.91 8.72
N GLU A 272 14.69 9.40 8.81
CA GLU A 272 15.59 9.51 7.66
C GLU A 272 15.91 8.15 7.02
N ALA A 273 16.15 7.11 7.82
CA ALA A 273 16.37 5.76 7.31
C ALA A 273 15.14 5.20 6.57
N LEU A 274 13.93 5.44 7.10
CA LEU A 274 12.67 5.07 6.45
C LEU A 274 12.45 5.85 5.15
N TRP A 275 12.80 7.14 5.12
CA TRP A 275 12.74 7.95 3.91
C TRP A 275 13.65 7.45 2.81
N ASN A 276 14.93 7.22 3.12
CA ASN A 276 15.89 6.72 2.15
C ASN A 276 15.45 5.36 1.58
N ARG A 277 14.86 4.51 2.42
CA ARG A 277 14.27 3.25 1.99
C ARG A 277 13.09 3.45 1.05
N ALA A 278 12.13 4.31 1.40
CA ALA A 278 10.96 4.60 0.57
C ALA A 278 11.36 5.19 -0.79
N ASP A 279 12.33 6.11 -0.81
CA ASP A 279 12.88 6.69 -2.03
C ASP A 279 13.57 5.63 -2.90
N ALA A 280 14.31 4.69 -2.29
CA ALA A 280 14.95 3.58 -3.01
C ALA A 280 13.92 2.63 -3.64
N LEU A 281 12.91 2.21 -2.87
CA LEU A 281 11.80 1.37 -3.34
C LEU A 281 11.09 2.03 -4.54
N PHE A 282 10.78 3.31 -4.41
CA PHE A 282 10.08 4.01 -5.48
C PHE A 282 10.97 4.30 -6.70
N ALA A 283 12.28 4.52 -6.50
CA ALA A 283 13.23 4.60 -7.59
C ALA A 283 13.35 3.26 -8.36
N GLU A 284 13.35 2.13 -7.64
CA GLU A 284 13.31 0.80 -8.26
C GLU A 284 12.04 0.61 -9.07
N PHE A 285 10.87 0.94 -8.50
CA PHE A 285 9.60 0.86 -9.20
C PHE A 285 9.63 1.64 -10.52
N ARG A 286 10.07 2.90 -10.50
CA ARG A 286 10.17 3.74 -11.72
C ARG A 286 11.22 3.23 -12.71
N GLY A 287 12.31 2.63 -12.23
CA GLY A 287 13.36 2.10 -13.10
C GLY A 287 12.95 0.82 -13.83
N ARG A 288 12.07 0.02 -13.21
CA ARG A 288 11.65 -1.29 -13.73
C ARG A 288 10.31 -1.25 -14.45
N TRP A 289 9.35 -0.47 -13.98
CA TRP A 289 8.02 -0.40 -14.58
C TRP A 289 8.05 0.33 -15.92
N THR A 290 7.62 -0.36 -16.98
CA THR A 290 7.66 0.19 -18.36
C THR A 290 6.32 0.71 -18.87
N GLY A 291 5.27 0.65 -18.04
CA GLY A 291 3.90 1.03 -18.43
C GLY A 291 3.05 -0.14 -18.93
N GLU A 292 3.65 -1.29 -19.21
CA GLU A 292 2.97 -2.47 -19.73
C GLU A 292 3.26 -3.68 -18.84
N TYR A 293 2.20 -4.43 -18.54
CA TYR A 293 2.29 -5.71 -17.84
C TYR A 293 2.84 -6.78 -18.77
N ARG A 294 3.83 -7.56 -18.29
CA ARG A 294 4.49 -8.58 -19.11
C ARG A 294 4.37 -10.00 -18.58
N HIS A 295 4.32 -10.20 -17.26
CA HIS A 295 4.40 -11.54 -16.68
C HIS A 295 3.86 -11.62 -15.23
N PRO A 296 3.32 -12.77 -14.77
CA PRO A 296 2.86 -12.97 -13.38
C PRO A 296 3.86 -12.57 -12.28
N SER A 297 5.16 -12.82 -12.49
CA SER A 297 6.22 -12.41 -11.55
C SER A 297 6.34 -10.89 -11.38
N GLU A 298 5.95 -10.11 -12.40
CA GLU A 298 5.88 -8.66 -12.30
C GLU A 298 4.74 -8.22 -11.39
N ARG A 299 3.59 -8.88 -11.45
CA ARG A 299 2.46 -8.61 -10.55
C ARG A 299 2.83 -8.87 -9.10
N GLN A 300 3.51 -9.99 -8.80
CA GLN A 300 3.99 -10.26 -7.45
C GLN A 300 4.98 -9.20 -6.98
N TRP A 301 5.94 -8.81 -7.83
CA TRP A 301 6.89 -7.75 -7.48
C TRP A 301 6.20 -6.40 -7.20
N ILE A 302 5.17 -6.02 -7.97
CA ILE A 302 4.38 -4.80 -7.70
C ILE A 302 3.64 -4.93 -6.37
N ALA A 303 3.09 -6.10 -6.05
CA ALA A 303 2.45 -6.34 -4.75
C ALA A 303 3.43 -6.17 -3.59
N ASP A 304 4.63 -6.75 -3.72
CA ASP A 304 5.69 -6.64 -2.72
C ASP A 304 6.14 -5.19 -2.53
N MET A 305 6.21 -4.42 -3.62
CA MET A 305 6.52 -2.99 -3.60
C MET A 305 5.43 -2.17 -2.89
N ALA A 306 4.16 -2.47 -3.15
CA ALA A 306 3.02 -1.82 -2.49
C ALA A 306 3.07 -2.07 -0.97
N ASP A 307 3.28 -3.32 -0.55
CA ASP A 307 3.38 -3.68 0.87
C ASP A 307 4.58 -2.99 1.54
N ALA A 308 5.73 -2.89 0.87
CA ALA A 308 6.91 -2.24 1.43
C ALA A 308 6.75 -0.71 1.58
N LEU A 309 6.10 -0.05 0.62
CA LEU A 309 5.81 1.39 0.67
C LEU A 309 4.74 1.72 1.72
N ASP A 310 3.71 0.89 1.82
CA ASP A 310 2.66 0.97 2.83
C ASP A 310 3.22 0.78 4.24
N GLU A 311 4.15 -0.15 4.41
CA GLU A 311 4.86 -0.33 5.67
C GLU A 311 5.73 0.90 6.05
N ALA A 312 6.41 1.49 5.07
CA ALA A 312 7.14 2.74 5.30
C ALA A 312 6.19 3.89 5.69
N GLU A 313 5.03 4.01 5.05
CA GLU A 313 4.03 5.05 5.32
C GLU A 313 3.49 4.96 6.74
N ARG A 314 3.17 3.74 7.19
CA ARG A 314 2.63 3.49 8.54
C ARG A 314 3.65 3.86 9.60
N GLN A 315 4.88 3.38 9.47
CA GLN A 315 5.96 3.71 10.41
C GLN A 315 6.25 5.22 10.47
N LEU A 316 6.26 5.90 9.32
CA LEU A 316 6.47 7.34 9.27
C LEU A 316 5.29 8.13 9.84
N THR A 317 4.06 7.62 9.69
CA THR A 317 2.89 8.22 10.33
C THR A 317 2.96 8.09 11.85
N ASP A 318 3.34 6.91 12.36
CA ASP A 318 3.50 6.68 13.80
C ASP A 318 4.59 7.60 14.38
N LEU A 319 5.73 7.71 13.70
CA LEU A 319 6.81 8.62 14.09
C LEU A 319 6.41 10.09 14.03
N ALA A 320 5.59 10.50 13.05
CA ALA A 320 5.11 11.88 12.94
C ALA A 320 4.19 12.27 14.13
N ALA A 321 3.58 11.30 14.80
CA ALA A 321 2.82 11.54 16.03
C ALA A 321 3.72 11.70 17.26
N GLU A 322 4.90 11.07 17.25
CA GLU A 322 5.89 11.18 18.33
C GLU A 322 6.74 12.45 18.21
N VAL A 323 7.04 12.88 16.97
CA VAL A 323 7.97 13.97 16.73
C VAL A 323 7.50 14.86 15.57
N GLU A 324 7.45 16.18 15.81
CA GLU A 324 7.11 17.22 14.83
C GLU A 324 8.24 17.45 13.80
N LEU A 325 8.84 16.37 13.29
CA LEU A 325 9.99 16.40 12.40
C LEU A 325 9.70 15.87 11.00
N VAL A 326 8.52 15.30 10.75
CA VAL A 326 8.18 14.76 9.43
C VAL A 326 7.51 15.86 8.58
N PRO A 327 8.16 16.37 7.53
CA PRO A 327 7.54 17.35 6.65
C PRO A 327 6.30 16.72 5.99
N ALA A 328 5.15 17.36 6.14
CA ALA A 328 3.87 16.83 5.67
C ALA A 328 3.85 16.54 4.15
N ASP A 329 4.66 17.28 3.38
CA ASP A 329 4.84 17.09 1.95
C ASP A 329 5.54 15.75 1.62
N ARG A 330 6.49 15.30 2.45
CA ARG A 330 7.17 14.01 2.23
C ARG A 330 6.22 12.84 2.43
N LEU A 331 5.42 12.87 3.48
CA LEU A 331 4.40 11.85 3.74
C LEU A 331 3.31 11.83 2.67
N ALA A 332 2.93 13.00 2.15
CA ALA A 332 2.05 13.08 0.99
C ALA A 332 2.68 12.40 -0.24
N ARG A 333 3.95 12.66 -0.56
CA ARG A 333 4.63 12.04 -1.71
C ARG A 333 4.73 10.51 -1.60
N LEU A 334 4.97 9.97 -0.41
CA LEU A 334 4.98 8.53 -0.20
C LEU A 334 3.60 7.91 -0.41
N ARG A 335 2.55 8.56 0.10
CA ARG A 335 1.16 8.13 -0.18
C ARG A 335 0.86 8.18 -1.67
N ASP A 336 1.34 9.22 -2.37
CA ASP A 336 1.16 9.34 -3.82
C ASP A 336 1.85 8.21 -4.58
N ALA A 337 3.08 7.88 -4.20
CA ALA A 337 3.82 6.75 -4.74
C ALA A 337 3.08 5.43 -4.48
N LEU A 338 2.62 5.19 -3.25
CA LEU A 338 1.86 4.00 -2.91
C LEU A 338 0.58 3.88 -3.76
N VAL A 339 -0.22 4.94 -3.84
CA VAL A 339 -1.43 4.98 -4.68
C VAL A 339 -1.15 4.69 -6.16
N LEU A 340 0.00 5.13 -6.69
CA LEU A 340 0.42 4.81 -8.05
C LEU A 340 0.73 3.31 -8.19
N VAL A 341 1.50 2.75 -7.26
CA VAL A 341 1.86 1.32 -7.28
C VAL A 341 0.61 0.44 -7.16
N GLU A 342 -0.34 0.81 -6.30
CA GLU A 342 -1.61 0.10 -6.13
C GLU A 342 -2.44 0.05 -7.41
N LYS A 343 -2.59 1.19 -8.10
CA LYS A 343 -3.29 1.20 -9.39
C LYS A 343 -2.60 0.37 -10.44
N THR A 344 -1.27 0.36 -10.40
CA THR A 344 -0.48 -0.47 -11.31
C THR A 344 -0.75 -1.95 -11.02
N TYR A 345 -0.85 -2.33 -9.75
CA TYR A 345 -1.26 -3.67 -9.38
C TYR A 345 -2.68 -4.00 -9.89
N ASP A 346 -3.64 -3.10 -9.70
CA ASP A 346 -5.03 -3.31 -10.14
C ASP A 346 -5.13 -3.46 -11.66
N SER A 347 -4.41 -2.63 -12.44
CA SER A 347 -4.42 -2.71 -13.91
C SER A 347 -3.81 -4.03 -14.41
N THR A 348 -2.75 -4.51 -13.77
CA THR A 348 -2.14 -5.81 -14.12
C THR A 348 -3.08 -6.97 -13.77
N THR A 349 -3.86 -6.84 -12.69
CA THR A 349 -4.86 -7.83 -12.29
C THR A 349 -6.00 -7.92 -13.31
N ALA A 350 -6.52 -6.77 -13.74
CA ALA A 350 -7.56 -6.71 -14.76
C ALA A 350 -7.09 -7.28 -16.11
N ALA A 351 -5.85 -7.02 -16.51
CA ALA A 351 -5.27 -7.59 -17.73
C ALA A 351 -5.20 -9.12 -17.68
N THR A 352 -4.84 -9.70 -16.51
CA THR A 352 -4.75 -11.16 -16.34
C THR A 352 -6.12 -11.86 -16.36
N GLN A 353 -7.21 -11.15 -16.03
CA GLN A 353 -8.57 -11.72 -16.00
C GLN A 353 -9.30 -11.63 -17.35
N GLY A 354 -8.78 -10.82 -18.28
CA GLY A 354 -9.36 -10.64 -19.62
C GLY A 354 -8.79 -11.60 -20.68
N GLU A 355 -7.73 -12.33 -20.34
CA GLU A 355 -7.17 -13.45 -21.10
C GLU A 355 -7.82 -14.77 -20.66
#